data_AF-A0A3M7TA43-F1
#
_entry.id   AF-A0A3M7TA43-F1
#
_cell.length_a   1.000
_cell.length_b   1.000
_cell.length_c   1.000
_cell.angle_alpha   90.00
_cell.angle_beta   90.00
_cell.angle_gamma   90.00
#
_symmetry.space_group_name_H-M   'P 1'
#
loop_
_entity.id
_entity.type
_entity.pdbx_description
1 polymer ?
#
loop_
_entity_poly.entity_id
_entity_poly.type
_entity_poly.pdbx_seq_one_letter_code
_entity_poly.pdbx_strand_id
1 'polypeptide(L)' 'MSTQIKRKPLLLEEKLEISNDFNKNNLTVTELVKKYNRPQSTVSTILKADNQEKIKNLYEII' A
#
# COMPACT_ATOMS: atom_id res chain seq x y z
N MET A 1 11.71 27.30 6.50
CA MET A 1 12.55 26.14 6.86
C MET A 1 11.85 24.88 6.38
N SER A 2 12.47 24.09 5.50
CA SER A 2 11.93 22.79 5.09
C SER A 2 12.47 21.72 6.04
N THR A 3 11.65 21.22 6.94
CA THR A 3 11.97 20.02 7.72
C THR A 3 12.00 18.84 6.76
N GLN A 4 13.21 18.40 6.38
CA GLN A 4 13.40 17.14 5.68
C GLN A 4 13.05 16.02 6.66
N ILE A 5 11.78 15.62 6.70
CA ILE A 5 11.33 14.43 7.41
C ILE A 5 12.05 13.26 6.73
N LYS A 6 13.10 12.72 7.39
CA LYS A 6 13.73 11.47 6.97
C LYS A 6 12.65 10.39 6.95
N ARG A 7 12.14 10.08 5.75
CA ARG A 7 11.13 9.05 5.57
C ARG A 7 11.80 7.72 5.86
N LYS A 8 11.35 7.04 6.92
CA LYS A 8 11.77 5.67 7.22
C LYS A 8 11.46 4.83 5.98
N PRO A 9 12.43 4.08 5.42
CA PRO A 9 12.19 3.27 4.22
C PRO A 9 11.01 2.34 4.49
N LEU A 10 10.09 2.24 3.51
CA LEU A 10 9.02 1.26 3.61
C LEU A 10 9.61 -0.13 3.44
N LEU A 11 9.46 -0.95 4.47
CA LEU A 11 9.82 -2.37 4.39
C LEU A 11 8.86 -3.08 3.44
N LEU A 12 9.35 -4.09 2.73
CA LEU A 12 8.54 -4.89 1.80
C LEU A 12 7.40 -5.60 2.54
N GLU A 13 7.66 -6.05 3.77
CA GLU A 13 6.69 -6.69 4.65
C GLU A 13 5.53 -5.75 4.99
N GLU A 14 5.82 -4.49 5.37
CA GLU A 14 4.78 -3.48 5.62
C GLU A 14 3.86 -3.27 4.40
N LYS A 15 4.42 -3.30 3.18
CA LYS A 15 3.62 -3.14 1.95
C LYS A 15 2.66 -4.31 1.73
N LEU A 16 3.14 -5.54 1.98
CA LEU A 16 2.35 -6.76 1.89
C LEU A 16 1.24 -6.77 2.94
N GLU A 17 1.54 -6.37 4.17
CA GLU A 17 0.54 -6.26 5.24
C GLU A 17 -0.55 -5.23 4.89
N ILE A 18 -0.18 -4.04 4.43
CA ILE A 18 -1.13 -3.00 4.00
C ILE A 18 -2.06 -3.51 2.89
N SER A 19 -1.51 -4.22 1.91
CA SER A 19 -2.32 -4.79 0.82
C SER A 19 -3.26 -5.89 1.32
N ASN A 20 -2.77 -6.78 2.18
CA ASN A 20 -3.58 -7.84 2.77
C ASN A 20 -4.70 -7.28 3.64
N ASP A 21 -4.43 -6.25 4.44
CA ASP A 21 -5.45 -5.58 5.25
C ASP A 21 -6.53 -4.92 4.41
N PHE A 22 -6.16 -4.29 3.29
CA PHE A 22 -7.13 -3.71 2.37
C PHE A 22 -8.01 -4.79 1.71
N ASN A 23 -7.39 -5.88 1.22
CA ASN A 23 -8.10 -6.92 0.49
C ASN A 23 -8.89 -7.89 1.39
N LYS A 24 -8.35 -8.25 2.56
CA LYS A 24 -8.90 -9.30 3.45
C LYS A 24 -9.82 -8.74 4.53
N ASN A 25 -9.46 -7.58 5.08
CA ASN A 25 -10.23 -6.93 6.16
C ASN A 25 -11.16 -5.82 5.65
N ASN A 26 -11.22 -5.60 4.33
CA ASN A 26 -12.02 -4.55 3.69
C ASN A 26 -11.76 -3.15 4.30
N LEU A 27 -10.54 -2.95 4.81
CA LEU A 27 -10.15 -1.72 5.49
C LEU A 27 -10.07 -0.56 4.50
N THR A 28 -10.57 0.60 4.91
CA THR A 28 -10.47 1.80 4.07
C THR A 28 -9.06 2.37 4.06
N VAL A 29 -8.71 3.12 3.01
CA VAL A 29 -7.41 3.81 2.92
C VAL A 29 -7.16 4.70 4.14
N THR A 30 -8.21 5.34 4.67
CA THR A 30 -8.14 6.18 5.86
C THR A 30 -7.73 5.40 7.11
N GLU A 31 -8.22 4.17 7.27
CA GLU A 31 -7.86 3.31 8.39
C GLU A 31 -6.44 2.80 8.27
N LEU A 32 -6.00 2.44 7.06
CA LEU A 32 -4.61 2.05 6.80
C LEU A 32 -3.62 3.19 7.07
N VAL A 33 -3.98 4.41 6.68
CA VAL A 33 -3.20 5.62 6.98
C VAL A 33 -3.03 5.80 8.49
N LYS A 34 -4.09 5.60 9.28
CA LYS A 34 -4.04 5.68 10.75
C LYS A 34 -3.25 4.52 11.36
N LYS A 35 -3.50 3.28 10.92
CA LYS A 35 -2.90 2.06 11.46
C LYS A 35 -1.39 2.02 11.24
N TYR A 36 -0.95 2.37 10.04
CA TYR A 36 0.47 2.32 9.66
C TYR A 36 1.17 3.68 9.80
N ASN A 37 0.46 4.73 10.19
CA ASN A 37 0.94 6.11 10.25
C ASN A 37 1.69 6.51 8.95
N ARG A 38 1.12 6.14 7.80
CA ARG A 38 1.69 6.39 6.47
C ARG A 38 0.86 7.39 5.69
N PRO A 39 1.48 8.20 4.82
CA PRO A 39 0.75 9.11 3.94
C PRO A 39 -0.23 8.35 3.04
N GLN A 40 -1.39 8.94 2.78
CA GLN A 40 -2.38 8.39 1.86
C GLN A 40 -1.79 8.10 0.47
N SER A 41 -0.91 8.97 -0.03
CA SER A 41 -0.22 8.76 -1.32
C SER A 41 0.58 7.46 -1.33
N THR A 42 1.23 7.12 -0.21
CA THR A 42 2.02 5.90 -0.07
C THR A 42 1.11 4.67 -0.07
N VAL A 43 0.05 4.69 0.75
CA VAL A 43 -0.93 3.59 0.79
C VAL A 43 -1.56 3.38 -0.59
N SER A 44 -1.98 4.45 -1.26
CA SER A 44 -2.55 4.37 -2.61
C SER A 44 -1.57 3.79 -3.63
N THR A 45 -0.28 4.12 -3.54
CA THR A 45 0.75 3.56 -4.43
C THR A 45 0.91 2.06 -4.23
N ILE A 46 0.88 1.59 -2.97
CA ILE A 46 0.97 0.16 -2.62
C ILE A 46 -0.23 -0.60 -3.18
N LEU A 47 -1.44 -0.09 -2.95
CA LEU A 47 -2.67 -0.72 -3.40
C LEU A 47 -2.78 -0.77 -4.93
N LYS A 48 -2.29 0.26 -5.62
CA LYS A 48 -2.22 0.28 -7.08
C LYS A 48 -1.25 -0.78 -7.63
N ALA A 49 -0.08 -0.93 -6.99
CA ALA A 49 0.90 -1.94 -7.40
C ALA A 49 0.36 -3.36 -7.22
N ASP A 50 -0.30 -3.65 -6.09
CA ASP A 50 -0.95 -4.95 -5.84
C ASP A 50 -2.05 -5.25 -6.87
N ASN A 51 -2.89 -4.26 -7.17
CA ASN A 51 -3.95 -4.44 -8.15
C ASN A 51 -3.40 -4.62 -9.58
N GLN A 52 -2.30 -3.93 -9.93
CA GLN A 52 -1.63 -4.14 -11.22
C GLN A 52 -1.04 -5.55 -11.35
N GLU A 53 -0.49 -6.11 -10.28
CA GLU A 53 0.04 -7.48 -10.29
C GLU A 53 -1.08 -8.51 -10.46
N LYS A 54 -2.25 -8.30 -9.83
CA LYS A 54 -3.45 -9.12 -10.07
C LYS A 54 -3.96 -9.03 -11.50
N ILE A 55 -4.04 -7.82 -12.04
CA ILE A 55 -4.47 -7.60 -13.44
C ILE A 55 -3.49 -8.27 -14.39
N LYS A 56 -2.18 -8.15 -14.16
CA LYS A 56 -1.16 -8.76 -15.02
C LYS A 56 -1.25 -10.29 -15.01
N ASN A 57 -1.42 -10.90 -13.84
CA ASN A 57 -1.62 -12.35 -13.71
C ASN A 57 -2.90 -12.86 -14.41
N LEU A 58 -3.95 -12.05 -14.51
CA LEU A 58 -5.16 -12.41 -15.26
C LEU A 58 -4.94 -12.42 -16.78
N TYR A 59 -4.02 -11.60 -17.29
CA TYR A 59 -3.72 -11.50 -18.72
C TYR A 59 -2.66 -12.50 -19.21
N GLU A 60 -1.85 -13.10 -18.34
CA GLU A 60 -0.89 -14.16 -18.74
C GLU A 60 -1.52 -15.56 -18.87
N ILE A 61 -2.84 -15.70 -18.64
CA ILE A 61 -3.58 -16.98 -18.77
C ILE A 61 -4.27 -17.13 -20.14
N ILE A 62 -4.09 -16.19 -21.07
CA ILE A 62 -4.70 -16.21 -22.42
C ILE A 62 -3.62 -16.45 -23.49
#